data_AF-A0A928N0J5-F1
#
_entry.id   AF-A0A928N0J5-F1
#
_cell.length_a   1.000
_cell.length_b   1.000
_cell.length_c   1.000
_cell.angle_alpha   90.00
_cell.angle_beta   90.00
_cell.angle_gamma   90.00
#
_symmetry.space_group_name_H-M   'P 1'
#
loop_
_entity.id
_entity.type
_entity.pdbx_description
1 polymer ?
#
loop_
_entity_poly.entity_id
_entity_poly.type
_entity_poly.pdbx_seq_one_letter_code
_entity_poly.pdbx_strand_id
1 'polypeptide(L)'
;MNEKLNNEAFLEVVYNGNKTPLTREEAISFAQKGMNYDKLFEKNERLEKELKGLTLINEKIGKIAAELKLSPTELLEGLEEERVREEIRAYSDENEIPYEYAEKLKSMEEKIKALENEKKELIPLKERKEELSEFKKLYPDVDERELDPEILKAWEEGKRPLKDIYSEVTLRKLLKEKDAKSANEENKNSSSGSALGTPEAEEEYTDEIIRNMSDKEFNRNFSKILKQYKKGER
;
A
#
# COMPACT_ATOMS: atom_id res chain seq x y z
N MET A 1 24.93 -17.66 5.12
CA MET A 1 25.87 -17.58 3.97
C MET A 1 25.27 -16.73 2.83
N ASN A 2 24.51 -15.66 3.13
CA ASN A 2 23.74 -14.90 2.14
C ASN A 2 24.24 -13.46 1.89
N GLU A 3 25.25 -12.97 2.62
CA GLU A 3 25.72 -11.58 2.47
C GLU A 3 26.76 -11.38 1.36
N LYS A 4 27.39 -12.44 0.85
CA LYS A 4 28.47 -12.32 -0.15
C LYS A 4 28.00 -12.19 -1.61
N LEU A 5 26.73 -12.45 -1.91
CA LEU A 5 26.17 -12.38 -3.27
C LEU A 5 25.59 -11.00 -3.66
N ASN A 6 25.49 -10.07 -2.71
CA ASN A 6 24.90 -8.74 -2.94
C ASN A 6 25.90 -7.66 -3.39
N ASN A 7 27.21 -7.92 -3.30
CA ASN A 7 28.27 -6.93 -3.55
C ASN A 7 29.05 -7.16 -4.85
N GLU A 8 28.66 -8.14 -5.67
CA GLU A 8 29.28 -8.35 -6.99
C GLU A 8 28.59 -7.49 -8.05
N ALA A 9 29.39 -6.89 -8.93
CA ALA A 9 28.89 -6.11 -10.06
C ALA A 9 28.02 -6.99 -10.95
N PHE A 10 26.72 -6.69 -10.99
CA PHE A 10 25.70 -7.46 -11.69
C PHE A 10 25.44 -6.92 -13.11
N LEU A 11 25.47 -5.60 -13.28
CA LEU A 11 25.18 -4.94 -14.55
C LEU A 11 26.01 -3.67 -14.71
N GLU A 12 26.65 -3.47 -15.85
CA GLU A 12 27.34 -2.20 -16.18
C GLU A 12 26.40 -1.31 -16.99
N VAL A 13 26.09 -0.12 -16.48
CA VAL A 13 25.24 0.87 -17.18
C VAL A 13 26.02 2.13 -17.50
N VAL A 14 25.67 2.79 -18.61
CA VAL A 14 26.25 4.08 -18.97
C VAL A 14 25.36 5.19 -18.43
N TYR A 15 25.86 5.92 -17.44
CA TYR A 15 25.19 7.09 -16.87
C TYR A 15 26.06 8.33 -17.10
N ASN A 16 25.51 9.34 -17.77
CA ASN A 16 26.23 10.56 -18.16
C ASN A 16 27.57 10.30 -18.88
N GLY A 17 27.61 9.28 -19.74
CA GLY A 17 28.79 8.91 -20.53
C GLY A 17 29.83 8.05 -19.79
N ASN A 18 29.67 7.82 -18.48
CA ASN A 18 30.57 6.97 -17.70
C ASN A 18 29.96 5.58 -17.47
N LYS A 19 30.78 4.54 -17.64
CA LYS A 19 30.41 3.17 -17.32
C LYS A 19 30.43 2.98 -15.80
N THR A 20 29.28 2.67 -15.23
CA THR A 20 29.11 2.47 -13.79
C THR A 20 28.65 1.03 -13.55
N PRO A 21 29.43 0.21 -12.83
CA PRO A 21 28.98 -1.10 -12.42
C PRO A 21 27.93 -0.95 -11.32
N LEU A 22 26.80 -1.64 -11.46
CA LEU A 22 25.70 -1.70 -10.51
C LEU A 22 25.60 -3.09 -9.92
N THR A 23 25.33 -3.15 -8.62
CA THR A 23 24.89 -4.38 -7.96
C THR A 23 23.44 -4.72 -8.34
N ARG A 24 23.02 -5.94 -8.03
CA ARG A 24 21.66 -6.41 -8.36
C ARG A 24 20.58 -5.60 -7.66
N GLU A 25 20.81 -5.19 -6.42
CA GLU A 25 19.86 -4.39 -5.63
C GLU A 25 19.75 -2.95 -6.16
N GLU A 26 20.87 -2.34 -6.53
CA GLU A 26 20.89 -1.00 -7.14
C GLU A 26 20.19 -1.00 -8.51
N ALA A 27 20.40 -2.03 -9.32
CA ALA A 27 19.71 -2.18 -10.60
C ALA A 27 18.18 -2.30 -10.43
N ILE A 28 17.72 -3.06 -9.43
CA ILE A 28 16.29 -3.14 -9.09
C ILE A 28 15.76 -1.79 -8.60
N SER A 29 16.48 -1.11 -7.70
CA SER A 29 16.09 0.20 -7.17
C SER A 29 15.98 1.26 -8.28
N PHE A 30 16.95 1.30 -9.20
CA PHE A 30 16.91 2.22 -10.34
C PHE A 30 15.82 1.86 -11.34
N ALA A 31 15.55 0.58 -11.60
CA ALA A 31 14.44 0.15 -12.44
C ALA A 31 13.09 0.56 -11.84
N GLN A 32 12.89 0.37 -10.52
CA GLN A 32 11.69 0.81 -9.81
C GLN A 32 11.54 2.34 -9.84
N LYS A 33 12.64 3.08 -9.65
CA LYS A 33 12.64 4.53 -9.78
C LYS A 33 12.29 4.96 -11.20
N GLY A 34 12.86 4.34 -12.24
CA GLY A 34 12.53 4.59 -13.64
C GLY A 34 11.04 4.38 -13.94
N MET A 35 10.49 3.23 -13.52
CA MET A 35 9.05 2.94 -13.66
C MET A 35 8.16 3.96 -12.94
N ASN A 36 8.62 4.50 -11.80
CA ASN A 36 7.89 5.56 -11.10
C ASN A 36 8.06 6.92 -11.78
N TYR A 37 9.24 7.21 -12.35
CA TYR A 37 9.50 8.42 -13.15
C TYR A 37 8.64 8.46 -14.41
N ASP A 38 8.50 7.34 -15.13
CA ASP A 38 7.65 7.27 -16.31
C ASP A 38 6.19 7.62 -15.97
N LYS A 39 5.66 7.04 -14.88
CA LYS A 39 4.29 7.36 -14.40
C LYS A 39 4.13 8.82 -14.00
N LEU A 40 5.15 9.40 -13.35
CA LEU A 40 5.13 10.82 -12.98
C LEU A 40 5.23 11.73 -14.21
N PHE A 41 6.04 11.35 -15.19
CA PHE A 41 6.19 12.05 -16.45
C PHE A 41 4.88 12.04 -17.25
N GLU A 42 4.26 10.88 -17.42
CA GLU A 42 2.94 10.76 -18.07
C GLU A 42 1.86 11.58 -17.35
N LYS A 43 1.86 11.55 -16.00
CA LYS A 43 0.96 12.37 -15.21
C LYS A 43 1.20 13.87 -15.44
N ASN A 44 2.45 14.30 -15.47
CA ASN A 44 2.81 15.70 -15.72
C ASN A 44 2.44 16.13 -17.14
N GLU A 45 2.72 15.32 -18.16
CA GLU A 45 2.31 15.63 -19.54
C GLU A 45 0.78 15.75 -19.66
N ARG A 46 0.04 14.88 -18.97
CA ARG A 46 -1.43 14.97 -18.94
C ARG A 46 -1.89 16.26 -18.27
N LEU A 47 -1.33 16.59 -17.10
CA LEU A 47 -1.65 17.82 -16.38
C LEU A 47 -1.29 19.07 -17.19
N GLU A 48 -0.15 19.08 -17.88
CA GLU A 48 0.23 20.18 -18.76
C GLU A 48 -0.75 20.36 -19.93
N LYS A 49 -1.23 19.26 -20.52
CA LYS A 49 -2.27 19.31 -21.56
C LYS A 49 -3.59 19.86 -21.00
N GLU A 50 -3.99 19.42 -19.82
CA GLU A 50 -5.20 19.92 -19.14
C GLU A 50 -5.07 21.42 -18.82
N LEU A 51 -3.92 21.86 -18.28
CA LEU A 51 -3.65 23.27 -17.99
C LEU A 51 -3.68 24.14 -19.26
N LYS A 52 -3.11 23.66 -20.36
CA LYS A 52 -3.21 24.34 -21.66
C LYS A 52 -4.66 24.43 -22.15
N GLY A 53 -5.47 23.40 -21.90
CA GLY A 53 -6.91 23.44 -22.17
C GLY A 53 -7.64 24.50 -21.35
N LEU A 54 -7.41 24.52 -20.03
CA LEU A 54 -8.04 25.46 -19.11
C LEU A 54 -7.65 26.92 -19.39
N THR A 55 -6.39 27.17 -19.71
CA THR A 55 -5.93 28.52 -20.10
C THR A 55 -6.63 29.00 -21.36
N LEU A 56 -6.74 28.16 -22.40
CA LEU A 56 -7.48 28.51 -23.61
C LEU A 56 -8.96 28.79 -23.34
N ILE A 57 -9.61 28.02 -22.46
CA ILE A 57 -11.00 28.25 -22.05
C ILE A 57 -11.13 29.59 -21.32
N ASN A 58 -10.26 29.86 -20.35
CA ASN A 58 -10.27 31.12 -19.60
C ASN A 58 -10.03 32.33 -20.51
N GLU A 59 -9.13 32.23 -21.49
CA GLU A 59 -8.92 33.28 -22.47
C GLU A 59 -10.18 33.54 -23.32
N LYS A 60 -10.88 32.48 -23.74
CA LYS A 60 -12.14 32.62 -24.49
C LYS A 60 -13.24 33.27 -23.65
N ILE A 61 -13.43 32.80 -22.42
CA ILE A 61 -14.40 33.39 -21.48
C ILE A 61 -14.05 34.87 -21.24
N GLY A 62 -12.77 35.18 -21.03
CA GLY A 62 -12.29 36.55 -20.86
C GLY A 62 -12.58 37.46 -22.05
N LYS A 63 -12.42 36.96 -23.29
CA LYS A 63 -12.76 37.72 -24.50
C LYS A 63 -14.26 38.01 -24.61
N ILE A 64 -15.10 36.99 -24.40
CA ILE A 64 -16.56 37.13 -24.45
C ILE A 64 -17.03 38.09 -23.36
N ALA A 65 -16.51 37.94 -22.14
CA ALA A 65 -16.84 38.82 -21.03
C ALA A 65 -16.44 40.27 -21.34
N ALA A 66 -15.25 40.50 -21.89
CA ALA A 66 -14.80 41.83 -22.30
C ALA A 66 -15.66 42.47 -23.39
N GLU A 67 -16.11 41.70 -24.40
CA GLU A 67 -17.04 42.17 -25.44
C GLU A 67 -18.37 42.64 -24.84
N LEU A 68 -18.86 41.91 -23.84
CA LEU A 68 -20.10 42.21 -23.12
C LEU A 68 -19.92 43.24 -21.99
N LYS A 69 -18.69 43.72 -21.75
CA LYS A 69 -18.33 44.61 -20.62
C LYS A 69 -18.67 44.03 -19.25
N LEU A 70 -18.57 42.71 -19.13
CA LEU A 70 -18.73 41.95 -17.90
C LEU A 70 -17.38 41.40 -17.45
N SER A 71 -17.24 41.09 -16.17
CA SER A 71 -16.18 40.21 -15.71
C SER A 71 -16.47 38.75 -16.11
N PRO A 72 -15.44 37.89 -16.24
CA PRO A 72 -15.63 36.46 -16.49
C PRO A 72 -16.57 35.78 -15.49
N THR A 73 -16.52 36.20 -14.22
CA THR A 73 -17.39 35.69 -13.16
C THR A 73 -18.83 36.12 -13.35
N GLU A 74 -19.10 37.40 -13.62
CA GLU A 74 -20.46 37.89 -13.87
C GLU A 74 -21.08 37.26 -15.12
N LEU A 75 -20.27 37.00 -16.17
CA LEU A 75 -20.73 36.28 -17.35
C LEU A 75 -21.19 34.85 -17.00
N LEU A 76 -20.38 34.12 -16.23
CA LEU A 76 -20.70 32.74 -15.85
C LEU A 76 -21.89 32.67 -14.89
N GLU A 77 -22.00 33.60 -13.95
CA GLU A 77 -23.15 33.72 -13.05
C GLU A 77 -24.43 34.00 -13.84
N GLY A 78 -24.41 34.95 -14.78
CA GLY A 78 -25.57 35.23 -15.63
C GLY A 78 -26.01 34.03 -16.49
N LEU A 79 -25.05 33.30 -17.07
CA LEU A 79 -25.34 32.07 -17.82
C LEU A 79 -25.96 30.98 -16.94
N GLU A 80 -25.48 30.83 -15.70
CA GLU A 80 -26.03 29.86 -14.77
C GLU A 80 -27.44 30.25 -14.30
N GLU A 81 -27.67 31.54 -14.02
CA GLU A 81 -29.01 32.05 -13.70
C GLU A 81 -30.01 31.84 -14.84
N GLU A 82 -29.59 32.04 -16.10
CA GLU A 82 -30.41 31.77 -17.28
C GLU A 82 -30.73 30.28 -17.39
N ARG A 83 -29.72 29.41 -17.24
CA ARG A 83 -29.89 27.96 -17.24
C ARG A 83 -30.87 27.49 -16.16
N VAL A 84 -30.73 27.99 -14.93
CA VAL A 84 -31.62 27.66 -13.81
C VAL A 84 -33.04 28.16 -14.09
N ARG A 85 -33.18 29.37 -14.65
CA ARG A 85 -34.48 29.95 -15.00
C ARG A 85 -35.19 29.11 -16.06
N GLU A 86 -34.47 28.64 -17.07
CA GLU A 86 -34.99 27.75 -18.10
C GLU A 86 -35.39 26.38 -17.52
N GLU A 87 -34.57 25.82 -16.63
CA GLU A 87 -34.88 24.55 -15.94
C GLU A 87 -36.16 24.67 -15.10
N ILE A 88 -36.31 25.75 -14.34
CA ILE A 88 -37.52 26.04 -13.55
C ILE A 88 -38.72 26.21 -14.49
N ARG A 89 -38.56 26.92 -15.61
CA ARG A 89 -39.64 27.11 -16.59
C ARG A 89 -40.07 25.78 -17.21
N ALA A 90 -39.12 24.95 -17.66
CA ALA A 90 -39.42 23.64 -18.20
C ALA A 90 -40.14 22.74 -17.17
N TYR A 91 -39.69 22.76 -15.91
CA TYR A 91 -40.36 22.05 -14.82
C TYR A 91 -41.78 22.57 -14.55
N SER A 92 -41.96 23.90 -14.60
CA SER A 92 -43.25 24.57 -14.47
C SER A 92 -44.23 24.11 -15.55
N ASP A 93 -43.78 24.09 -16.80
CA ASP A 93 -44.58 23.71 -17.97
C ASP A 93 -44.89 22.21 -17.97
N GLU A 94 -43.90 21.36 -17.66
CA GLU A 94 -44.06 19.89 -17.60
C GLU A 94 -45.03 19.45 -16.51
N ASN A 95 -45.03 20.13 -15.36
CA ASN A 95 -45.87 19.78 -14.22
C ASN A 95 -47.17 20.61 -14.15
N GLU A 96 -47.41 21.48 -15.14
CA GLU A 96 -48.58 22.37 -15.20
C GLU A 96 -48.79 23.21 -13.93
N ILE A 97 -47.69 23.65 -13.30
CA ILE A 97 -47.71 24.47 -12.08
C ILE A 97 -47.29 25.91 -12.39
N PRO A 98 -47.69 26.90 -11.56
CA PRO A 98 -47.18 28.26 -11.69
C PRO A 98 -45.66 28.36 -11.46
N TYR A 99 -44.99 29.25 -12.21
CA TYR A 99 -43.53 29.45 -12.15
C TYR A 99 -43.01 29.72 -10.73
N GLU A 100 -43.68 30.58 -9.96
CA GLU A 100 -43.29 30.89 -8.58
C GLU A 100 -43.34 29.64 -7.67
N TYR A 101 -44.24 28.71 -7.96
CA TYR A 101 -44.33 27.46 -7.21
C TYR A 101 -43.21 26.49 -7.62
N ALA A 102 -42.91 26.38 -8.92
CA ALA A 102 -41.77 25.63 -9.44
C ALA A 102 -40.44 26.11 -8.85
N GLU A 103 -40.22 27.43 -8.82
CA GLU A 103 -39.03 28.07 -8.23
C GLU A 103 -38.90 27.71 -6.75
N LYS A 104 -39.99 27.83 -5.99
CA LYS A 104 -39.99 27.48 -4.56
C LYS A 104 -39.67 26.01 -4.34
N LEU A 105 -40.24 25.11 -5.13
CA LEU A 105 -39.95 23.67 -5.04
C LEU A 105 -38.48 23.37 -5.33
N LYS A 106 -37.92 23.92 -6.42
CA LYS A 106 -36.50 23.75 -6.76
C LYS A 106 -35.57 24.29 -5.68
N SER A 107 -35.85 25.47 -5.14
CA SER A 107 -35.08 26.03 -4.03
C SER A 107 -35.16 25.18 -2.75
N MET A 108 -36.28 24.49 -2.52
CA MET A 108 -36.43 23.56 -1.40
C MET A 108 -35.67 22.26 -1.65
N GLU A 109 -35.71 21.70 -2.86
CA GLU A 109 -34.94 20.51 -3.26
C GLU A 109 -33.43 20.75 -3.05
N GLU A 110 -32.91 21.90 -3.47
CA GLU A 110 -31.50 22.26 -3.27
C GLU A 110 -31.13 22.34 -1.78
N LYS A 111 -31.98 22.97 -0.96
CA LYS A 111 -31.76 23.03 0.50
C LYS A 111 -31.80 21.65 1.14
N ILE A 112 -32.74 20.79 0.74
CA ILE A 112 -32.82 19.42 1.25
C ILE A 112 -31.55 18.66 0.86
N LYS A 113 -31.10 18.76 -0.39
CA LYS A 113 -29.88 18.12 -0.87
C LYS A 113 -28.64 18.63 -0.12
N ALA A 114 -28.56 19.93 0.16
CA ALA A 114 -27.48 20.51 0.98
C ALA A 114 -27.48 19.95 2.40
N LEU A 115 -28.64 19.90 3.06
CA LEU A 115 -28.79 19.31 4.40
C LEU A 115 -28.46 17.81 4.42
N GLU A 116 -28.85 17.06 3.39
CA GLU A 116 -28.51 15.65 3.26
C GLU A 116 -27.01 15.43 3.10
N ASN A 117 -26.34 16.26 2.30
CA ASN A 117 -24.88 16.21 2.13
C ASN A 117 -24.17 16.56 3.43
N GLU A 118 -24.58 17.63 4.10
CA GLU A 118 -24.05 18.01 5.41
C GLU A 118 -24.22 16.86 6.42
N LYS A 119 -25.41 16.24 6.46
CA LYS A 119 -25.67 15.09 7.33
C LYS A 119 -24.80 13.89 6.97
N LYS A 120 -24.60 13.60 5.68
CA LYS A 120 -23.70 12.53 5.21
C LYS A 120 -22.25 12.76 5.60
N GLU A 121 -21.80 14.01 5.70
CA GLU A 121 -20.45 14.34 6.17
C GLU A 121 -20.33 14.29 7.70
N LEU A 122 -21.39 14.68 8.42
CA LEU A 122 -21.40 14.70 9.89
C LEU A 122 -21.52 13.30 10.52
N ILE A 123 -22.22 12.36 9.88
CA ILE A 123 -22.40 11.00 10.41
C ILE A 123 -21.06 10.27 10.58
N PRO A 124 -20.19 10.15 9.56
CA PRO A 124 -18.88 9.50 9.70
C PRO A 124 -17.97 10.20 10.71
N LEU A 125 -18.04 11.53 10.80
CA LEU A 125 -17.23 12.30 11.75
C LEU A 125 -17.68 12.04 13.19
N LYS A 126 -18.99 11.97 13.43
CA LYS A 126 -19.54 11.68 14.75
C LYS A 126 -19.23 10.24 15.18
N GLU A 127 -19.44 9.27 14.28
CA GLU A 127 -19.13 7.86 14.53
C GLU A 127 -17.64 7.66 14.85
N ARG A 128 -16.74 8.25 14.06
CA ARG A 128 -15.29 8.20 14.34
C ARG A 128 -14.91 8.83 15.67
N LYS A 129 -15.55 9.94 16.06
CA LYS A 129 -15.29 10.59 17.35
C LYS A 129 -15.76 9.72 18.53
N GLU A 130 -16.91 9.09 18.40
CA GLU A 130 -17.45 8.17 19.41
C GLU A 130 -16.54 6.95 19.55
N GLU A 131 -16.09 6.38 18.42
CA GLU A 131 -15.18 5.25 18.35
C GLU A 131 -13.81 5.55 18.98
N LEU A 132 -13.21 6.70 18.70
CA LEU A 132 -11.97 7.14 19.36
C LEU A 132 -12.16 7.31 20.87
N SER A 133 -13.29 7.90 21.28
CA SER A 133 -13.63 8.03 22.69
C SER A 133 -13.76 6.66 23.38
N GLU A 134 -14.36 5.66 22.72
CA GLU A 134 -14.41 4.28 23.22
C GLU A 134 -13.03 3.64 23.30
N PHE A 135 -12.22 3.80 22.24
CA PHE A 135 -10.87 3.28 22.16
C PHE A 135 -10.00 3.80 23.31
N LYS A 136 -10.00 5.12 23.53
CA LYS A 136 -9.25 5.78 24.61
C LYS A 136 -9.67 5.33 26.01
N LYS A 137 -10.95 4.97 26.20
CA LYS A 137 -11.43 4.41 27.47
C LYS A 137 -10.89 3.00 27.72
N LEU A 138 -10.77 2.18 26.67
CA LEU A 138 -10.30 0.79 26.77
C LEU A 138 -8.78 0.71 26.80
N TYR A 139 -8.09 1.61 26.10
CA TYR A 139 -6.64 1.64 25.94
C TYR A 139 -6.09 3.02 26.29
N PRO A 140 -6.19 3.45 27.56
CA PRO A 140 -5.78 4.79 27.98
C PRO A 140 -4.29 5.07 27.82
N ASP A 141 -3.46 4.01 27.80
CA ASP A 141 -2.00 4.09 27.68
C ASP A 141 -1.51 4.09 26.22
N VAL A 142 -2.43 3.99 25.25
CA VAL A 142 -2.10 3.93 23.83
C VAL A 142 -2.37 5.29 23.19
N ASP A 143 -1.34 5.91 22.61
CA ASP A 143 -1.53 7.11 21.79
C ASP A 143 -2.09 6.71 20.41
N GLU A 144 -3.27 7.23 20.10
CA GLU A 144 -3.97 7.05 18.81
C GLU A 144 -3.10 7.49 17.62
N ARG A 145 -2.14 8.41 17.83
CA ARG A 145 -1.23 8.92 16.78
C ARG A 145 -0.06 7.99 16.49
N GLU A 146 0.22 7.08 17.40
CA GLU A 146 1.35 6.14 17.31
C GLU A 146 0.89 4.71 16.97
N LEU A 147 -0.36 4.57 16.53
CA LEU A 147 -0.89 3.29 16.06
C LEU A 147 -0.11 2.76 14.85
N ASP A 148 -0.02 1.44 14.77
CA ASP A 148 0.64 0.77 13.65
C ASP A 148 -0.03 1.16 12.31
N PRO A 149 0.73 1.39 11.23
CA PRO A 149 0.18 1.64 9.90
C PRO A 149 -0.85 0.60 9.42
N GLU A 150 -0.71 -0.68 9.81
CA GLU A 150 -1.69 -1.74 9.52
C GLU A 150 -3.05 -1.45 10.18
N ILE A 151 -3.05 -0.93 11.42
CA ILE A 151 -4.25 -0.59 12.18
C ILE A 151 -4.90 0.66 11.59
N LEU A 152 -4.12 1.70 11.32
CA LEU A 152 -4.60 2.95 10.73
C LEU A 152 -5.27 2.72 9.37
N LYS A 153 -4.63 1.94 8.50
CA LYS A 153 -5.19 1.60 7.19
C LYS A 153 -6.49 0.81 7.31
N ALA A 154 -6.55 -0.19 8.19
CA ALA A 154 -7.77 -0.98 8.39
C ALA A 154 -8.92 -0.14 8.96
N TRP A 155 -8.61 0.86 9.78
CA TRP A 155 -9.58 1.80 10.32
C TRP A 155 -10.07 2.80 9.26
N GLU A 156 -9.18 3.31 8.41
CA GLU A 156 -9.55 4.15 7.26
C GLU A 156 -10.46 3.43 6.26
N GLU A 157 -10.26 2.12 6.07
CA GLU A 157 -11.12 1.28 5.23
C GLU A 157 -12.54 1.12 5.80
N GLY A 158 -12.79 1.49 7.07
CA GLY A 158 -14.11 1.62 7.67
C GLY A 158 -14.88 0.30 7.87
N LYS A 159 -14.22 -0.85 7.75
CA LYS A 159 -14.89 -2.16 7.77
C LYS A 159 -15.16 -2.69 9.18
N ARG A 160 -14.42 -2.23 10.19
CA ARG A 160 -14.46 -2.76 11.56
C ARG A 160 -14.09 -1.69 12.60
N PRO A 161 -14.56 -1.81 13.85
CA PRO A 161 -14.20 -0.90 14.92
C PRO A 161 -12.69 -0.88 15.27
N LEU A 162 -12.14 0.28 15.60
CA LEU A 162 -10.74 0.53 15.95
C LEU A 162 -10.26 -0.37 17.08
N LYS A 163 -11.10 -0.58 18.11
CA LYS A 163 -10.83 -1.48 19.23
C LYS A 163 -10.62 -2.94 18.80
N ASP A 164 -11.41 -3.41 17.83
CA ASP A 164 -11.34 -4.78 17.33
C ASP A 164 -10.10 -4.96 16.45
N ILE A 165 -9.80 -3.96 15.61
CA ILE A 165 -8.59 -3.95 14.79
C ILE A 165 -7.34 -3.95 15.67
N TYR A 166 -7.28 -3.05 16.66
CA TYR A 166 -6.15 -2.95 17.57
C TYR A 166 -5.92 -4.25 18.35
N SER A 167 -6.98 -4.80 18.95
CA SER A 167 -6.88 -6.06 19.71
C SER A 167 -6.44 -7.23 18.84
N GLU A 168 -6.93 -7.35 17.60
CA GLU A 168 -6.54 -8.42 16.68
C GLU A 168 -5.06 -8.31 16.27
N VAL A 169 -4.63 -7.12 15.85
CA VAL A 169 -3.25 -6.91 15.38
C VAL A 169 -2.25 -7.08 16.53
N THR A 170 -2.56 -6.54 17.71
CA THR A 170 -1.71 -6.71 18.90
C THR A 170 -1.63 -8.17 19.32
N LEU A 171 -2.75 -8.90 19.37
CA LEU A 171 -2.77 -10.32 19.67
C LEU A 171 -1.92 -11.11 18.68
N ARG A 172 -2.06 -10.84 17.38
CA ARG A 172 -1.27 -11.49 16.33
C ARG A 172 0.23 -11.25 16.49
N LYS A 173 0.64 -10.02 16.86
CA LYS A 173 2.04 -9.70 17.13
C LYS A 173 2.57 -10.43 18.36
N LEU A 174 1.80 -10.46 19.45
CA LEU A 174 2.17 -11.18 20.67
C LEU A 174 2.33 -12.68 20.43
N LEU A 175 1.43 -13.28 19.64
CA LEU A 175 1.55 -14.69 19.26
C LEU A 175 2.82 -14.96 18.44
N LYS A 176 3.10 -14.15 17.43
CA LYS A 176 4.34 -14.26 16.64
C LYS A 176 5.59 -14.11 17.49
N GLU A 177 5.61 -13.17 18.43
CA GLU A 177 6.74 -12.98 19.33
C GLU A 177 6.92 -14.17 20.27
N LYS A 178 5.82 -14.72 20.79
CA LYS A 178 5.84 -15.93 21.62
C LYS A 178 6.39 -17.12 20.85
N ASP A 179 5.92 -17.35 19.63
CA ASP A 179 6.37 -18.46 18.78
C ASP A 179 7.85 -18.30 18.40
N ALA A 180 8.31 -17.07 18.13
CA ALA A 180 9.72 -16.79 17.88
C ALA A 180 10.58 -17.03 19.13
N LYS A 181 10.11 -16.65 20.32
CA LYS A 181 10.80 -16.91 21.58
C LYS A 181 10.88 -18.41 21.88
N SER A 182 9.79 -19.16 21.73
CA SER A 182 9.79 -20.62 21.96
C SER A 182 10.71 -21.33 20.97
N ALA A 183 10.68 -20.96 19.69
CA ALA A 183 11.61 -21.52 18.70
C ALA A 183 13.08 -21.20 19.03
N ASN A 184 13.37 -20.00 19.52
CA ASN A 184 14.72 -19.63 19.94
C ASN A 184 15.18 -20.39 21.20
N GLU A 185 14.29 -20.61 22.16
CA GLU A 185 14.58 -21.41 23.36
C GLU A 185 14.80 -22.89 23.03
N GLU A 186 13.97 -23.47 22.16
CA GLU A 186 14.16 -24.84 21.66
C GLU A 186 15.49 -24.96 20.94
N ASN A 187 15.82 -24.05 20.02
CA ASN A 187 17.10 -24.02 19.33
C ASN A 187 18.29 -23.86 20.30
N LYS A 188 18.17 -23.03 21.34
CA LYS A 188 19.22 -22.84 22.36
C LYS A 188 19.42 -24.10 23.22
N ASN A 189 18.34 -24.77 23.59
CA ASN A 189 18.37 -25.99 24.38
C ASN A 189 18.90 -27.18 23.55
N SER A 190 18.52 -27.28 22.27
CA SER A 190 19.06 -28.27 21.34
C SER A 190 20.52 -27.98 20.94
N SER A 191 20.94 -26.71 20.91
CA SER A 191 22.32 -26.31 20.56
C SER A 191 23.30 -26.38 21.74
N SER A 192 22.84 -26.49 22.99
CA SER A 192 23.71 -26.58 24.17
C SER A 192 24.35 -27.98 24.35
N GLY A 193 23.98 -28.96 23.52
CA GLY A 193 24.50 -30.33 23.56
C GLY A 193 25.59 -30.66 22.53
N SER A 194 25.95 -29.77 21.61
CA SER A 194 26.90 -30.09 20.51
C SER A 194 28.26 -29.37 20.60
N ALA A 195 28.57 -28.75 21.74
CA ALA A 195 29.84 -28.04 21.97
C ALA A 195 30.84 -28.83 22.84
N LEU A 196 30.83 -30.16 22.77
CA LEU A 196 31.97 -30.99 23.13
C LEU A 196 32.41 -31.69 21.84
N GLY A 197 33.38 -31.07 21.17
CA GLY A 197 34.11 -31.71 20.09
C GLY A 197 34.88 -32.90 20.63
N THR A 198 34.23 -34.05 20.72
CA THR A 198 34.92 -35.32 20.50
C THR A 198 35.30 -35.36 19.02
N PRO A 199 36.55 -35.72 18.66
CA PRO A 199 36.84 -36.08 17.29
C PRO A 199 35.94 -37.27 16.98
N GLU A 200 34.92 -37.07 16.15
CA GLU A 200 34.21 -38.17 15.50
C GLU A 200 35.30 -38.97 14.81
N ALA A 201 35.59 -40.16 15.37
CA ALA A 201 36.41 -41.14 14.70
C ALA A 201 35.82 -41.30 13.30
N GLU A 202 36.61 -41.01 12.27
CA GLU A 202 36.23 -41.30 10.90
C GLU A 202 36.03 -42.82 10.83
N GLU A 203 34.78 -43.28 10.94
CA GLU A 203 34.44 -44.68 10.70
C GLU A 203 34.74 -44.96 9.23
N GLU A 204 35.85 -45.66 8.97
CA GLU A 204 36.16 -46.15 7.64
C GLU A 204 35.14 -47.22 7.26
N TYR A 205 34.39 -46.99 6.18
CA TYR A 205 33.49 -47.97 5.60
C TYR A 205 34.30 -49.00 4.80
N THR A 206 34.72 -50.08 5.46
CA THR A 206 35.37 -51.21 4.79
C THR A 206 34.36 -52.02 3.97
N ASP A 207 34.86 -52.74 2.96
CA ASP A 207 34.04 -53.60 2.09
C ASP A 207 33.17 -54.61 2.87
N GLU A 208 33.66 -55.09 4.02
CA GLU A 208 32.95 -56.02 4.90
C GLU A 208 31.76 -55.35 5.62
N ILE A 209 31.91 -54.09 6.03
CA ILE A 209 30.86 -53.30 6.68
C ILE A 209 29.77 -52.96 5.66
N ILE A 210 30.16 -52.61 4.43
CA ILE A 210 29.23 -52.30 3.34
C ILE A 210 28.40 -53.53 2.92
N ARG A 211 28.98 -54.73 2.97
CA ARG A 211 28.25 -55.97 2.64
C ARG A 211 27.26 -56.39 3.72
N ASN A 212 27.49 -56.00 4.98
CA ASN A 212 26.68 -56.41 6.12
C ASN A 212 25.67 -55.35 6.59
N MET A 213 25.66 -54.14 5.99
CA MET A 213 24.67 -53.10 6.33
C MET A 213 23.34 -53.31 5.61
N SER A 214 22.24 -52.86 6.23
CA SER A 214 20.92 -52.91 5.60
C SER A 214 20.78 -51.87 4.49
N ASP A 215 19.88 -52.11 3.52
CA ASP A 215 19.63 -51.18 2.40
C ASP A 215 19.28 -49.75 2.87
N LYS A 216 18.60 -49.64 4.01
CA LYS A 216 18.22 -48.35 4.59
C LYS A 216 19.43 -47.60 5.15
N GLU A 217 20.37 -48.31 5.75
CA GLU A 217 21.63 -47.75 6.28
C GLU A 217 22.60 -47.41 5.14
N PHE A 218 22.66 -48.24 4.11
CA PHE A 218 23.43 -47.98 2.90
C PHE A 218 22.99 -46.68 2.24
N ASN A 219 21.68 -46.52 1.96
CA ASN A 219 21.16 -45.33 1.31
C ASN A 219 21.38 -44.05 2.14
N ARG A 220 21.30 -44.15 3.47
CA ARG A 220 21.54 -43.02 4.38
C ARG A 220 23.02 -42.59 4.37
N ASN A 221 23.95 -43.54 4.21
CA ASN A 221 25.39 -43.30 4.27
C ASN A 221 26.07 -43.28 2.88
N PHE A 222 25.29 -43.44 1.80
CA PHE A 222 25.78 -43.58 0.43
C PHE A 222 26.72 -42.46 -0.02
N SER A 223 26.38 -41.21 0.31
CA SER A 223 27.19 -40.03 -0.02
C SER A 223 28.53 -40.00 0.71
N LYS A 224 28.61 -40.56 1.93
CA LYS A 224 29.86 -40.68 2.71
C LYS A 224 30.73 -41.80 2.15
N ILE A 225 30.13 -42.96 1.87
CA ILE A 225 30.81 -44.12 1.26
C ILE A 225 31.46 -43.72 -0.08
N LEU A 226 30.71 -43.07 -0.98
CA LEU A 226 31.22 -42.59 -2.27
C LEU A 226 32.38 -41.59 -2.13
N LYS A 227 32.33 -40.74 -1.11
CA LYS A 227 33.38 -39.73 -0.86
C LYS A 227 34.67 -40.38 -0.36
N GLN A 228 34.58 -41.48 0.38
CA GLN A 228 35.73 -42.26 0.85
C GLN A 228 36.42 -42.99 -0.33
N TYR A 229 35.68 -43.71 -1.18
CA TYR A 229 36.26 -44.39 -2.36
C TYR A 229 36.95 -43.42 -3.32
N LYS A 230 36.36 -42.25 -3.57
CA LYS A 230 37.00 -41.21 -4.41
C LYS A 230 38.29 -40.63 -3.83
N LYS A 231 38.50 -40.77 -2.52
CA LYS A 231 39.70 -40.26 -1.82
C LYS A 231 40.84 -41.31 -1.81
N GLY A 232 40.52 -42.59 -1.99
CA GLY A 232 41.48 -43.71 -2.04
C GLY A 232 42.06 -44.03 -3.42
N GLU A 233 41.54 -43.46 -4.51
CA GLU A 233 42.03 -43.65 -5.89
C GLU A 233 43.03 -42.56 -6.36
N ARG A 234 43.80 -41.94 -5.46
CA ARG A 234 44.87 -40.99 -5.80
C ARG A 234 46.22 -41.42 -5.24
#